data_AF-A0A1V5FBL3-F1
#
_entry.id   AF-A0A1V5FBL3-F1
#
_cell.length_a   1.000
_cell.length_b   1.000
_cell.length_c   1.000
_cell.angle_alpha   90.00
_cell.angle_beta   90.00
_cell.angle_gamma   90.00
#
_symmetry.space_group_name_H-M   'P 1'
#
loop_
_entity.id
_entity.type
_entity.pdbx_description
1 polymer ?
#
loop_
_entity_poly.entity_id
_entity_poly.type
_entity_poly.pdbx_seq_one_letter_code
_entity_poly.pdbx_strand_id
1 'polypeptide(L)' 'MACEFASAMPCFAIGPTTAAAMRRLGMEVAAEAADRTFEGLAKLVAEQFARNE' A
#
# COMPACT_ATOMS: atom_id res chain seq x y z
N MET A 1 6.75 7.06 -17.32
CA MET A 1 7.90 6.46 -16.63
C MET A 1 7.36 5.84 -15.36
N ALA A 2 7.06 4.54 -15.37
CA ALA A 2 6.68 3.83 -14.16
C ALA A 2 7.94 3.66 -13.29
N CYS A 3 7.83 3.85 -11.99
CA CYS A 3 8.97 3.68 -11.08
C CYS A 3 9.31 2.18 -11.02
N GLU A 4 10.44 1.77 -11.60
CA GLU A 4 10.82 0.35 -11.76
C GLU A 4 10.86 -0.39 -10.41
N PHE A 5 11.26 0.30 -9.35
CA PHE A 5 11.25 -0.20 -7.96
C PHE A 5 9.86 -0.53 -7.41
N ALA A 6 8.82 0.15 -7.87
CA ALA A 6 7.46 -0.07 -7.36
C ALA A 6 6.81 -1.36 -7.90
N SER A 7 7.41 -1.99 -8.92
CA SER A 7 6.90 -3.25 -9.47
C SER A 7 7.29 -4.48 -8.65
N ALA A 8 8.35 -4.38 -7.81
CA ALA A 8 8.89 -5.51 -7.04
C ALA A 8 8.52 -5.47 -5.55
N MET A 9 7.86 -4.41 -5.07
CA MET A 9 7.48 -4.27 -3.66
C MET A 9 5.98 -3.98 -3.49
N PRO A 10 5.30 -4.66 -2.57
CA PRO A 10 3.91 -4.37 -2.26
C PRO A 10 3.79 -2.96 -1.67
N CYS A 11 2.95 -2.12 -2.27
CA CYS A 11 2.71 -0.75 -1.82
C CYS A 11 1.43 -0.67 -0.97
N PHE A 12 1.51 0.01 0.17
CA PHE A 12 0.38 0.19 1.08
C PHE A 12 0.05 1.68 1.23
N ALA A 13 -1.23 2.02 1.18
CA ALA A 13 -1.68 3.41 1.29
C ALA A 13 -2.31 3.67 2.66
N ILE A 14 -1.91 4.77 3.31
CA ILE A 14 -2.55 5.27 4.55
C ILE A 14 -4.01 5.71 4.34
N GLY A 15 -4.44 5.90 3.08
CA GLY A 15 -5.80 6.27 2.75
C GLY A 15 -6.03 6.52 1.25
N PRO A 16 -7.24 6.96 0.88
CA PRO A 16 -7.74 6.85 -0.50
C PRO A 16 -7.07 7.86 -1.44
N THR A 17 -6.74 9.05 -0.94
CA THR A 17 -6.00 10.06 -1.71
C THR A 17 -4.61 9.57 -2.09
N THR A 18 -3.90 8.95 -1.15
CA THR A 18 -2.57 8.36 -1.39
C THR A 18 -2.67 7.19 -2.35
N ALA A 19 -3.67 6.31 -2.19
CA ALA A 19 -3.90 5.19 -3.10
C ALA A 19 -4.18 5.66 -4.53
N ALA A 20 -4.97 6.73 -4.71
CA ALA A 20 -5.22 7.32 -6.02
C ALA A 20 -3.95 7.91 -6.65
N ALA A 21 -3.11 8.59 -5.87
CA ALA A 21 -1.83 9.10 -6.34
C ALA A 21 -0.88 7.96 -6.75
N MET A 22 -0.82 6.88 -5.95
CA MET A 22 -0.01 5.70 -6.24
C MET A 22 -0.40 5.06 -7.58
N ARG A 23 -1.71 4.84 -7.80
CA ARG A 23 -2.23 4.29 -9.06
C ARG A 23 -1.91 5.18 -10.26
N ARG A 24 -2.00 6.51 -10.12
CA ARG A 24 -1.63 7.46 -11.18
C ARG A 24 -0.16 7.39 -11.57
N LEU A 25 0.70 6.97 -10.65
CA LEU A 25 2.14 6.76 -10.88
C LEU A 25 2.47 5.35 -11.38
N GLY A 26 1.46 4.50 -11.62
CA GLY A 26 1.63 3.13 -12.09
C GLY A 26 2.07 2.14 -11.02
N MET A 27 1.85 2.46 -9.74
CA MET A 27 2.10 1.52 -8.65
C MET A 27 0.87 0.63 -8.41
N GLU A 28 1.11 -0.64 -8.09
CA GLU A 28 0.07 -1.53 -7.59
C GLU A 28 -0.12 -1.35 -6.08
N VAL A 29 -1.33 -0.95 -5.68
CA VAL A 29 -1.67 -0.77 -4.26
C VAL A 29 -2.16 -2.10 -3.72
N ALA A 30 -1.34 -2.78 -2.91
CA ALA A 30 -1.63 -4.06 -2.30
C ALA A 30 -2.79 -3.97 -1.31
N ALA A 31 -2.85 -2.90 -0.51
CA ALA A 31 -3.99 -2.59 0.35
C ALA A 31 -4.00 -1.12 0.80
N GLU A 32 -5.15 -0.68 1.32
CA GLU A 32 -5.38 0.64 1.89
C GLU A 32 -5.84 0.52 3.36
N ALA A 33 -5.27 1.35 4.24
CA ALA A 33 -5.62 1.34 5.66
C ALA A 33 -7.04 1.84 5.89
N ALA A 34 -7.82 1.09 6.68
CA ALA A 34 -9.16 1.49 7.09
C ALA A 34 -9.12 2.73 8.00
N ASP A 35 -8.15 2.74 8.91
CA ASP A 35 -7.88 3.86 9.83
C ASP A 35 -6.66 4.64 9.35
N ARG A 36 -6.79 5.96 9.23
CA ARG A 36 -5.71 6.88 8.80
C ARG A 36 -4.74 7.19 9.93
N THR A 37 -4.30 6.16 10.65
CA THR A 37 -3.36 6.24 11.77
C THR A 37 -2.13 5.39 11.48
N PHE A 38 -1.05 5.64 12.21
CA PHE A 38 0.16 4.85 12.10
C PHE A 38 -0.10 3.38 12.46
N GLU A 39 -0.83 3.14 13.55
CA GLU A 39 -1.21 1.82 14.04
C GLU A 39 -2.09 1.08 13.03
N GLY A 40 -3.05 1.77 12.40
CA GLY A 40 -3.93 1.19 11.39
C GLY A 40 -3.15 0.72 10.17
N LEU A 41 -2.19 1.51 9.70
CA LEU A 41 -1.32 1.11 8.59
C LEU A 41 -0.36 -0.02 8.98
N ALA A 42 0.28 0.05 10.16
CA ALA A 42 1.19 -0.99 10.63
C ALA A 42 0.48 -2.35 10.77
N LYS A 43 -0.74 -2.34 11.34
CA LYS A 43 -1.60 -3.53 11.44
C LYS A 43 -1.91 -4.10 10.05
N LEU A 44 -2.33 -3.26 9.09
CA LEU A 44 -2.61 -3.70 7.73
C LEU A 44 -1.42 -4.40 7.08
N VAL A 45 -0.22 -3.83 7.22
CA VAL A 45 1.00 -4.38 6.65
C VAL A 45 1.31 -5.74 7.27
N ALA A 46 1.30 -5.83 8.61
CA ALA A 46 1.56 -7.08 9.33
C ALA A 46 0.56 -8.18 8.93
N GLU A 47 -0.72 -7.84 8.88
CA GLU A 47 -1.78 -8.77 8.48
C GLU A 47 -1.64 -9.24 7.03
N GLN A 48 -1.18 -8.39 6.10
CA GLN A 48 -1.00 -8.82 4.71
C GLN A 48 0.17 -9.77 4.56
N PHE A 49 1.28 -9.56 5.26
CA PHE A 49 2.41 -10.48 5.18
C PHE A 49 2.13 -11.81 5.89
N ALA A 50 1.38 -11.81 6.99
CA ALA A 50 0.97 -13.04 7.68
C ALA A 50 -0.01 -13.92 6.86
N ARG A 51 -0.69 -13.36 5.84
CA ARG A 51 -1.59 -14.10 4.94
C ARG A 51 -0.90 -14.77 3.76
N ASN A 52 0.34 -14.39 3.48
CA ASN A 52 1.08 -14.81 2.29
C ASN A 52 2.20 -15.83 2.62
N GLU A 53 2.18 -16.40 3.84
CA GLU A 53 2.97 -17.55 4.29
C GLU A 53 2.08 -18.82 4.31
#